data_AF-A0A0V1M017-F1
#
_entry.id   AF-A0A0V1M017-F1
#
_cell.length_a   1.000
_cell.length_b   1.000
_cell.length_c   1.000
_cell.angle_alpha   90.00
_cell.angle_beta   90.00
_cell.angle_gamma   90.00
#
_symmetry.space_group_name_H-M   'P 1'
#
loop_
_entity.id
_entity.type
_entity.pdbx_description
1 polymer ?
#
loop_
_entity_poly.entity_id
_entity_poly.type
_entity_poly.pdbx_seq_one_letter_code
_entity_poly.pdbx_strand_id
1 'polypeptide(L)'
;MRSYQNCRRCGYDRETLPHILQHCRQFSAPAYQARHDAVQGRLETVMRRRFPNLRVNRALPEIGSNKRPDLVVVDEEKRLVILLDVAIVFENTAAAFVDARTR
;
A
#
# COMPACT_ATOMS: atom_id res chain seq x y z
N MET A 1 -6.08 34.92 1.46
CA MET A 1 -6.22 33.45 1.35
C MET A 1 -5.80 33.05 -0.06
N ARG A 2 -4.67 32.36 -0.26
CA ARG A 2 -4.28 31.88 -1.62
C ARG A 2 -5.24 30.76 -2.01
N SER A 3 -6.08 30.97 -3.01
CA SER A 3 -6.88 29.89 -3.59
C SER A 3 -5.96 28.99 -4.39
N TYR A 4 -5.68 27.79 -3.89
CA TYR A 4 -5.07 26.75 -4.69
C TYR A 4 -6.11 26.24 -5.67
N GLN A 5 -6.24 26.91 -6.81
CA GLN A 5 -7.10 26.47 -7.91
C GLN A 5 -6.44 25.21 -8.50
N ASN A 6 -5.59 25.32 -9.51
CA ASN A 6 -5.07 24.12 -10.15
C ASN A 6 -3.79 23.59 -9.49
N CYS A 7 -3.61 22.28 -9.49
CA CYS A 7 -2.38 21.61 -9.08
C CYS A 7 -1.22 22.07 -9.95
N ARG A 8 -0.24 22.69 -9.32
CA ARG A 8 0.96 23.21 -10.02
C ARG A 8 1.84 22.13 -10.64
N ARG A 9 1.62 20.86 -10.28
CA ARG A 9 2.34 19.72 -10.85
C ARG A 9 1.62 19.18 -12.07
N CYS A 10 0.38 18.70 -11.88
CA CYS A 10 -0.35 17.97 -12.92
C CYS A 10 -1.55 18.70 -13.54
N GLY A 11 -1.81 19.95 -13.16
CA GLY A 11 -2.89 20.77 -13.73
C GLY A 11 -4.30 20.48 -13.21
N TYR A 12 -4.47 19.48 -12.33
CA TYR A 12 -5.78 19.09 -11.78
C TYR A 12 -6.52 20.25 -11.10
N ASP A 13 -7.84 20.33 -11.26
CA ASP A 13 -8.67 21.50 -10.94
C ASP A 13 -8.59 22.04 -9.51
N ARG A 14 -8.23 21.19 -8.52
CA ARG A 14 -8.03 21.57 -7.12
C ARG A 14 -6.80 20.91 -6.50
N GLU A 15 -5.78 21.71 -6.16
CA GLU A 15 -4.62 21.23 -5.38
C GLU A 15 -5.02 21.04 -3.91
N THR A 16 -5.60 19.87 -3.60
CA THR A 16 -6.00 19.48 -2.24
C THR A 16 -4.99 18.52 -1.60
N LEU A 17 -5.06 18.35 -0.28
CA LEU A 17 -4.26 17.33 0.42
C LEU A 17 -4.51 15.90 -0.12
N PRO A 18 -5.77 15.43 -0.31
CA PRO A 18 -6.03 14.15 -0.98
C PRO A 18 -5.42 14.10 -2.37
N HIS A 19 -5.51 15.20 -3.12
CA HIS A 19 -4.91 15.25 -4.45
C HIS A 19 -3.39 15.05 -4.38
N ILE A 20 -2.66 15.89 -3.64
CA ILE A 20 -1.18 15.83 -3.58
C ILE A 20 -0.70 14.49 -3.02
N LEU A 21 -1.35 14.01 -1.95
CA LEU A 21 -0.88 12.84 -1.22
C LEU A 21 -1.37 11.53 -1.80
N GLN A 22 -2.42 11.47 -2.63
CA GLN A 22 -2.99 10.19 -3.10
C GLN A 22 -3.37 10.13 -4.59
N HIS A 23 -3.64 11.25 -5.25
CA HIS A 23 -4.13 11.23 -6.64
C HIS A 23 -3.22 11.95 -7.67
N CYS A 24 -2.21 12.72 -7.24
CA CYS A 24 -1.37 13.53 -8.12
C CYS A 24 -0.27 12.73 -8.82
N ARG A 25 -0.62 11.99 -9.87
CA ARG A 25 0.25 11.04 -10.61
C ARG A 25 1.67 11.53 -10.95
N GLN A 26 1.87 12.83 -11.20
CA GLN A 26 3.18 13.40 -11.54
C GLN A 26 4.06 13.76 -10.33
N PHE A 27 3.48 13.94 -9.15
CA PHE A 27 4.24 14.32 -7.95
C PHE A 27 4.74 13.10 -7.18
N SER A 28 4.07 11.97 -7.32
CA SER A 28 3.78 11.22 -6.13
C SER A 28 4.06 9.73 -6.20
N ALA A 29 4.44 9.18 -7.36
CA ALA A 29 4.73 7.76 -7.46
C ALA A 29 5.83 7.31 -6.47
N PRO A 30 6.97 8.03 -6.34
CA PRO A 30 7.97 7.69 -5.33
C PRO A 30 7.46 7.90 -3.89
N ALA A 31 6.65 8.94 -3.65
CA ALA A 31 6.08 9.22 -2.34
C ALA A 31 5.04 8.16 -1.92
N TYR A 32 4.30 7.60 -2.87
CA TYR A 32 3.30 6.56 -2.62
C TYR A 32 4.00 5.26 -2.26
N GLN A 33 5.01 4.88 -3.05
CA GLN A 33 5.84 3.72 -2.78
C GLN A 33 6.53 3.85 -1.42
N ALA A 34 7.12 5.00 -1.10
CA ALA A 34 7.80 5.19 0.19
C ALA A 34 6.87 5.02 1.40
N ARG A 35 5.62 5.49 1.32
CA ARG A 35 4.63 5.29 2.39
C ARG A 35 4.20 3.83 2.49
N HIS A 36 3.99 3.19 1.34
CA HIS A 36 3.65 1.77 1.26
C HIS A 36 4.78 0.92 1.86
N ASP A 37 6.02 1.10 1.41
CA ASP A 37 7.20 0.41 1.90
C ASP A 37 7.41 0.61 3.41
N ALA A 38 7.12 1.81 3.93
CA ALA A 38 7.24 2.09 5.37
C ALA A 38 6.26 1.26 6.22
N VAL A 39 5.01 1.07 5.74
CA VAL A 39 4.02 0.22 6.44
C VAL A 39 4.35 -1.26 6.22
N GLN A 40 4.67 -1.66 4.98
CA GLN A 40 5.08 -3.02 4.65
C GLN A 40 6.29 -3.46 5.49
N GLY A 41 7.31 -2.63 5.65
CA GLY A 41 8.51 -2.94 6.43
C GLY A 41 8.25 -3.13 7.93
N ARG A 42 7.27 -2.40 8.49
CA ARG A 42 6.81 -2.62 9.86
C ARG A 42 6.10 -3.96 10.01
N LEU A 43 5.21 -4.29 9.07
CA LEU A 43 4.51 -5.58 9.04
C LEU A 43 5.51 -6.72 8.87
N GLU A 44 6.45 -6.60 7.94
CA GLU A 44 7.54 -7.57 7.72
C GLU A 44 8.31 -7.83 9.01
N THR A 45 8.73 -6.78 9.71
CA THR A 45 9.49 -6.89 10.96
C THR A 45 8.75 -7.70 12.02
N VAL A 46 7.43 -7.50 12.16
CA VAL A 46 6.61 -8.23 13.12
C VAL A 46 6.37 -9.66 12.64
N MET A 47 6.01 -9.84 11.37
CA MET A 47 5.65 -11.13 10.80
C MET A 47 6.83 -12.10 10.73
N ARG A 48 8.05 -11.62 10.44
CA ARG A 48 9.26 -12.47 10.40
C ARG A 48 9.54 -13.19 11.71
N ARG A 49 9.12 -12.63 12.85
CA ARG A 49 9.24 -13.30 14.16
C ARG A 49 8.41 -14.57 14.24
N ARG A 50 7.28 -14.62 13.51
CA ARG A 50 6.33 -15.73 13.52
C ARG A 50 6.44 -16.64 12.31
N PHE A 51 6.86 -16.09 11.17
CA PHE A 51 6.94 -16.74 9.87
C PHE A 51 8.34 -16.53 9.26
N PRO A 52 9.31 -17.39 9.60
CA PRO A 52 10.68 -17.28 9.09
C PRO A 52 10.77 -17.36 7.55
N ASN A 53 9.83 -18.06 6.93
CA ASN A 53 9.72 -18.24 5.48
C ASN A 53 8.90 -17.14 4.77
N LEU A 54 8.62 -16.01 5.44
CA LEU A 54 7.93 -14.86 4.87
C LEU A 54 8.63 -14.37 3.59
N ARG A 55 7.87 -14.34 2.50
CA ARG A 55 8.29 -13.82 1.20
C ARG A 55 7.73 -12.41 1.03
N VAL A 56 8.55 -11.52 0.49
CA VAL A 56 8.22 -10.09 0.36
C VAL A 56 8.45 -9.66 -1.08
N ASN A 57 7.45 -9.06 -1.73
CA ASN A 57 7.53 -8.58 -3.12
C ASN A 57 8.09 -9.61 -4.12
N ARG A 58 7.75 -10.89 -3.91
CA ARG A 58 8.27 -12.04 -4.69
C ARG A 58 7.16 -12.64 -5.53
N ALA A 59 7.52 -13.05 -6.74
CA ALA A 59 6.63 -13.86 -7.57
C ALA A 59 6.43 -15.24 -6.96
N LEU A 60 5.28 -15.85 -7.24
CA LEU A 60 4.91 -17.20 -6.81
C LEU A 60 4.88 -18.12 -8.05
N PRO A 61 6.05 -18.57 -8.55
CA PRO A 61 6.12 -19.40 -9.74
C PRO A 61 5.41 -20.75 -9.56
N GLU A 62 5.30 -21.25 -8.33
CA GLU A 62 4.59 -22.51 -8.03
C GLU A 62 3.10 -22.50 -8.42
N ILE A 63 2.50 -21.32 -8.58
CA ILE A 63 1.11 -21.15 -9.05
C ILE A 63 1.04 -20.55 -10.46
N GLY A 64 2.16 -20.52 -11.19
CA GLY A 64 2.24 -19.98 -12.55
C GLY A 64 2.02 -18.47 -12.65
N SER A 65 2.18 -17.73 -11.56
CA SER A 65 1.88 -16.30 -11.49
C SER A 65 3.14 -15.44 -11.38
N ASN A 66 3.24 -14.43 -12.24
CA ASN A 66 4.27 -13.38 -12.17
C ASN A 66 3.89 -12.23 -11.22
N LYS A 67 2.72 -12.30 -10.58
CA LYS A 67 2.29 -11.30 -9.60
C LYS A 67 3.19 -11.37 -8.37
N ARG A 68 3.44 -10.22 -7.77
CA ARG A 68 4.31 -10.06 -6.60
C ARG A 68 3.48 -9.43 -5.48
N PRO A 69 2.73 -10.23 -4.71
CA PRO A 69 2.05 -9.72 -3.53
C PRO A 69 3.08 -9.17 -2.54
N ASP A 70 2.66 -8.21 -1.72
CA ASP A 70 3.57 -7.54 -0.79
C ASP A 70 4.17 -8.50 0.22
N LEU A 71 3.33 -9.32 0.87
CA LEU A 71 3.72 -10.29 1.89
C LEU A 71 3.01 -11.63 1.65
N VAL A 72 3.79 -12.72 1.64
CA VAL A 72 3.28 -14.08 1.43
C VAL A 72 3.88 -15.06 2.42
N VAL A 73 3.02 -15.87 3.03
CA VAL A 73 3.41 -17.05 3.82
C VAL A 73 2.82 -18.29 3.16
N VAL A 74 3.65 -19.30 2.95
CA VAL A 74 3.22 -20.63 2.48
C VAL A 74 3.58 -21.63 3.56
N ASP A 75 2.58 -22.25 4.17
CA ASP A 75 2.74 -23.33 5.15
C ASP A 75 2.25 -24.63 4.48
N GLU A 76 3.19 -25.40 3.94
CA GLU A 76 2.89 -26.63 3.19
C GLU A 76 2.34 -27.73 4.10
N GLU A 77 2.85 -27.83 5.33
CA GLU A 77 2.41 -28.82 6.32
C GLU A 77 0.92 -28.63 6.66
N LYS A 78 0.51 -27.37 6.86
CA LYS A 78 -0.89 -27.03 7.15
C LYS A 78 -1.74 -26.78 5.92
N ARG A 79 -1.15 -26.87 4.72
CA ARG A 79 -1.79 -26.51 3.44
C ARG A 79 -2.45 -25.12 3.47
N LEU A 80 -1.76 -24.15 4.06
CA LEU A 80 -2.24 -22.78 4.25
C LEU A 80 -1.38 -21.80 3.47
N VAL A 81 -2.03 -20.88 2.76
CA VAL A 81 -1.35 -19.72 2.14
C VAL A 81 -1.98 -18.45 2.70
N ILE A 82 -1.13 -17.53 3.17
CA ILE A 82 -1.54 -16.20 3.60
C ILE A 82 -0.98 -15.21 2.59
N LEU A 83 -1.88 -14.47 1.93
CA LEU A 83 -1.55 -13.37 1.04
C LEU A 83 -1.98 -12.07 1.71
N LEU A 84 -1.06 -11.12 1.80
CA LEU A 84 -1.32 -9.83 2.42
C LEU A 84 -0.78 -8.73 1.50
N ASP A 85 -1.69 -7.86 1.07
CA ASP A 85 -1.45 -6.75 0.16
C ASP A 85 -1.79 -5.44 0.91
N VAL A 86 -0.86 -4.50 0.93
CA VAL A 86 -0.91 -3.30 1.76
C VAL A 86 -1.50 -2.16 0.95
N ALA A 87 -2.69 -1.72 1.33
CA ALA A 87 -3.29 -0.51 0.79
C ALA A 87 -3.03 0.69 1.72
N ILE A 88 -2.38 1.73 1.20
CA ILE A 88 -2.28 3.03 1.89
C ILE A 88 -3.39 3.92 1.35
N VAL A 89 -4.39 4.22 2.18
CA VAL A 89 -5.49 5.13 1.85
C VAL A 89 -5.18 6.56 2.29
N PHE A 90 -5.87 7.52 1.69
CA PHE A 90 -5.82 8.90 2.17
C PHE A 90 -6.58 9.00 3.49
N GLU A 91 -5.92 9.46 4.54
CA GLU A 91 -6.57 9.67 5.83
C GLU A 91 -7.29 11.02 5.82
N ASN A 92 -8.54 11.03 5.34
CA ASN A 92 -9.42 12.18 5.53
C ASN A 92 -10.20 11.98 6.83
N THR A 93 -9.54 12.17 7.96
CA THR A 93 -10.09 12.05 9.34
C THR A 93 -10.56 10.64 9.75
N ALA A 94 -10.91 10.47 11.04
CA ALA A 94 -11.24 9.18 11.65
C ALA A 94 -12.36 8.39 10.93
N ALA A 95 -13.27 9.08 10.25
CA ALA A 95 -14.35 8.46 9.47
C ALA A 95 -13.81 7.57 8.33
N ALA A 96 -12.70 7.96 7.69
CA ALA A 96 -12.10 7.18 6.61
C ALA A 96 -11.60 5.80 7.07
N PHE A 97 -11.16 5.66 8.32
CA PHE A 97 -10.76 4.37 8.90
C PHE A 97 -11.95 3.45 9.15
N VAL A 98 -13.09 4.01 9.54
CA VAL A 98 -14.32 3.24 9.76
C VAL A 98 -14.80 2.68 8.42
N ASP A 99 -14.87 3.52 7.39
CA ASP A 99 -15.32 3.11 6.06
C ASP A 99 -14.40 2.05 5.42
N ALA A 100 -13.07 2.23 5.53
CA ALA A 100 -12.09 1.29 4.98
C ALA A 100 -12.15 -0.11 5.65
N ARG A 101 -12.56 -0.18 6.92
CA ARG A 101 -12.70 -1.46 7.66
C ARG A 101 -13.99 -2.22 7.29
N THR A 102 -14.97 -1.54 6.70
CA THR A 102 -16.27 -2.11 6.33
C THR A 102 -16.36 -2.59 4.88
N ARG A 103 -15.30 -2.42 4.10
CA ARG A 103 -15.19 -2.89 2.71
C ARG A 103 -14.20 -4.04 2.62
#